data_AF-A0A8X7MJR1-F1
#
_entry.id   AF-A0A8X7MJR1-F1
#
_cell.length_a   1.000
_cell.length_b   1.000
_cell.length_c   1.000
_cell.angle_alpha   90.00
_cell.angle_beta   90.00
_cell.angle_gamma   90.00
#
_symmetry.space_group_name_H-M   'P 1'
#
loop_
_entity.id
_entity.type
_entity.pdbx_description
1 polymer ?
#
loop_
_entity_poly.entity_id
_entity_poly.type
_entity_poly.pdbx_seq_one_letter_code
_entity_poly.pdbx_strand_id
1 'polypeptide(L)'
;MGTLIGAGVAPVCAALCWKKANKTACVYGSLVGLALAIMAWLVTAQSLYGELTVDTTGADYPVLVGNLVAIMVPILILVPASLLYPDNYDWAETRAIQAPDEIDLDMPAEKAEPGTPDDVEKAGSDKASHDGQVVVTLENNQSAAPKHKHVAPVLDHKKERFATIFSICLSVLLILIMPALMCIPRIWSVGGLTAWTAIIIGWMFCSAATVVVWPVVESRSTLFDIASGIFGDLTGRRK
;
A
#
# COMPACT_ATOMS: atom_id res chain seq x y z
N MET A 1 -2.49 20.48 7.82
CA MET A 1 -2.90 19.09 7.46
C MET A 1 -1.80 18.33 6.70
N GLY A 2 -1.15 18.92 5.69
CA GLY A 2 -0.09 18.23 4.94
C GLY A 2 1.14 17.82 5.76
N THR A 3 1.45 18.51 6.85
CA THR A 3 2.63 18.25 7.70
C THR A 3 2.70 16.82 8.21
N LEU A 4 1.57 16.24 8.62
CA LEU A 4 1.53 14.90 9.21
C LEU A 4 1.49 13.78 8.16
N ILE A 5 0.88 14.05 7.00
CA ILE A 5 0.61 13.04 5.97
C ILE A 5 1.71 13.05 4.90
N GLY A 6 2.29 14.23 4.63
CA GLY A 6 3.26 14.46 3.55
C GLY A 6 4.50 13.58 3.65
N ALA A 7 4.91 13.23 4.88
CA ALA A 7 6.09 12.40 5.13
C ALA A 7 5.99 10.98 4.57
N GLY A 8 4.76 10.45 4.41
CA GLY A 8 4.52 9.12 3.84
C GLY A 8 4.47 9.09 2.32
N VAL A 9 4.27 10.24 1.66
CA VAL A 9 3.96 10.29 0.22
C VAL A 9 5.13 9.75 -0.61
N ALA A 10 6.35 10.24 -0.38
CA ALA A 10 7.50 9.81 -1.15
C ALA A 10 7.87 8.32 -0.95
N PRO A 11 7.88 7.78 0.29
CA PRO A 11 8.05 6.35 0.53
C PRO A 11 6.98 5.47 -0.16
N VAL A 12 5.71 5.86 -0.11
CA VAL A 12 4.63 5.11 -0.77
C VAL A 12 4.81 5.13 -2.29
N CYS A 13 5.07 6.31 -2.88
CA CYS A 13 5.34 6.42 -4.31
C CYS A 13 6.56 5.58 -4.74
N ALA A 14 7.63 5.57 -3.94
CA ALA A 14 8.82 4.78 -4.22
C ALA A 14 8.52 3.26 -4.13
N ALA A 15 7.76 2.82 -3.13
CA ALA A 15 7.38 1.41 -2.99
C ALA A 15 6.57 0.89 -4.19
N LEU A 16 5.71 1.73 -4.78
CA LEU A 16 4.87 1.36 -5.92
C LEU A 16 5.59 1.48 -7.26
N CYS A 17 6.35 2.54 -7.47
CA CYS A 17 6.89 2.90 -8.80
C CYS A 17 8.37 2.55 -8.97
N TRP A 18 9.11 2.26 -7.89
CA TRP A 18 10.56 2.14 -7.93
C TRP A 18 11.07 0.80 -7.37
N LYS A 19 11.44 -0.11 -8.28
CA LYS A 19 11.95 -1.46 -7.94
C LYS A 19 13.21 -1.51 -7.07
N LYS A 20 13.97 -0.40 -7.01
CA LYS A 20 15.22 -0.30 -6.25
C LYS A 20 15.06 0.45 -4.93
N ALA A 21 13.82 0.81 -4.56
CA ALA A 21 13.54 1.56 -3.35
C ALA A 21 13.99 0.77 -2.11
N ASN A 22 14.89 1.34 -1.33
CA ASN A 22 15.39 0.70 -0.10
C ASN A 22 14.31 0.72 0.98
N LYS A 23 13.99 -0.45 1.54
CA LYS A 23 12.91 -0.61 2.52
C LYS A 23 13.21 0.14 3.82
N THR A 24 14.45 0.06 4.30
CA THR A 24 14.87 0.76 5.52
C THR A 24 14.82 2.27 5.33
N ALA A 25 15.27 2.76 4.16
CA ALA A 25 15.22 4.18 3.84
C ALA A 25 13.78 4.71 3.72
N CYS A 26 12.85 3.90 3.22
CA CYS A 26 11.42 4.25 3.20
C CYS A 26 10.87 4.45 4.61
N VAL A 27 11.15 3.51 5.53
CA VAL A 27 10.65 3.58 6.91
C VAL A 27 11.31 4.73 7.67
N TYR A 28 12.65 4.77 7.73
CA TYR A 28 13.35 5.82 8.46
C TYR A 28 13.18 7.19 7.84
N GLY A 29 13.13 7.29 6.51
CA GLY A 29 12.86 8.53 5.79
C GLY A 29 11.49 9.11 6.14
N SER A 30 10.46 8.26 6.27
CA SER A 30 9.13 8.72 6.70
C SER A 30 9.11 9.22 8.15
N LEU A 31 9.75 8.49 9.07
CA LEU A 31 9.76 8.83 10.50
C LEU A 31 10.57 10.10 10.78
N VAL A 32 11.78 10.18 10.22
CA VAL A 32 12.65 11.35 10.35
C VAL A 32 12.03 12.55 9.64
N GLY A 33 11.44 12.35 8.45
CA GLY A 33 10.72 13.38 7.73
C GLY A 33 9.56 13.96 8.52
N LEU A 34 8.76 13.11 9.17
CA LEU A 34 7.65 13.54 10.02
C LEU A 34 8.14 14.34 11.23
N ALA A 35 9.16 13.84 11.93
CA ALA A 35 9.72 14.51 13.10
C ALA A 35 10.26 15.90 12.75
N LEU A 36 11.05 16.00 11.66
CA LEU A 36 11.59 17.28 11.20
C LEU A 36 10.51 18.22 10.67
N ALA A 37 9.45 17.70 10.05
CA ALA A 37 8.32 18.51 9.60
C ALA A 37 7.54 19.12 10.77
N ILE A 38 7.26 18.34 11.82
CA ILE A 38 6.61 18.84 13.04
C ILE A 38 7.50 19.88 13.72
N MET A 39 8.80 19.60 13.85
CA MET A 39 9.74 20.57 14.40
C MET A 39 9.77 21.87 13.60
N ALA A 40 9.91 21.81 12.28
CA ALA A 40 9.95 22.99 11.43
C ALA A 40 8.65 23.80 11.49
N TRP A 41 7.50 23.12 11.53
CA TRP A 41 6.18 23.75 11.69
C TRP A 41 6.07 24.54 13.00
N LEU A 42 6.37 23.90 14.14
CA LEU A 42 6.25 24.54 15.45
C LEU A 42 7.32 25.62 15.68
N VAL A 43 8.55 25.38 15.24
CA VAL A 43 9.63 26.37 15.33
C VAL A 43 9.31 27.61 14.50
N THR A 44 8.74 27.45 13.31
CA THR A 44 8.33 28.59 12.47
C THR A 44 7.18 29.37 13.11
N ALA A 45 6.20 28.70 13.72
CA ALA A 45 5.13 29.38 14.46
C ALA A 45 5.70 30.19 15.63
N GLN A 46 6.60 29.60 16.43
CA GLN A 46 7.23 30.28 17.55
C GLN A 46 8.16 31.42 17.12
N SER A 47 8.88 31.28 16.01
CA SER A 47 9.86 32.29 15.57
C SER A 47 9.22 33.50 14.89
N LEU A 48 8.14 33.31 14.14
CA LEU A 48 7.46 34.41 13.45
C LEU A 48 6.47 35.15 14.36
N TYR A 49 5.77 34.43 15.24
CA TYR A 49 4.65 34.99 16.00
C TYR A 49 4.91 35.09 17.51
N GLY A 50 6.00 34.49 18.02
CA GLY A 50 6.40 34.58 19.42
C GLY A 50 5.59 33.71 20.39
N GLU A 51 4.52 33.07 19.92
CA GLU A 51 3.65 32.21 20.71
C GLU A 51 3.14 31.01 19.91
N LEU A 52 2.81 29.93 20.63
CA LEU A 52 2.20 28.72 20.08
C LEU A 52 0.71 28.67 20.45
N THR A 53 -0.13 29.14 19.54
CA THR A 53 -1.60 29.10 19.65
C THR A 53 -2.20 28.45 18.42
N VAL A 54 -3.51 28.17 18.44
CA VAL A 54 -4.22 27.63 17.26
C VAL A 54 -4.11 28.59 16.07
N ASP A 55 -4.10 29.89 16.33
CA ASP A 55 -3.99 30.92 15.30
C ASP A 55 -2.59 30.98 14.70
N THR A 56 -1.53 30.93 15.53
CA THR A 56 -0.15 31.00 15.01
C THR A 56 0.26 29.70 14.32
N THR A 57 -0.17 28.55 14.82
CA THR A 57 0.11 27.25 14.18
C THR A 57 -0.74 27.02 12.92
N GLY A 58 -1.90 27.67 12.83
CA GLY A 58 -2.79 27.67 11.66
C GLY A 58 -2.43 28.70 10.60
N ALA A 59 -1.48 29.60 10.86
CA ALA A 59 -1.06 30.62 9.92
C ALA A 59 -0.37 30.03 8.67
N ASP A 60 -0.41 30.78 7.57
CA ASP A 60 0.04 30.32 6.26
C ASP A 60 1.52 29.90 6.24
N TYR A 61 2.42 30.70 6.83
CA TYR A 61 3.86 30.45 6.78
C TYR A 61 4.28 29.20 7.56
N PRO A 62 3.88 28.99 8.83
CA PRO A 62 4.22 27.77 9.55
C PRO A 62 3.69 26.52 8.85
N VAL A 63 2.44 26.53 8.39
CA VAL A 63 1.84 25.39 7.71
C VAL A 63 2.55 25.09 6.39
N LEU A 64 2.91 26.12 5.63
CA LEU A 64 3.68 25.98 4.39
C LEU A 64 5.05 25.33 4.64
N VAL A 65 5.80 25.81 5.62
CA VAL A 65 7.12 25.25 5.96
C VAL A 65 7.00 23.80 6.42
N GLY A 66 6.04 23.50 7.29
CA GLY A 66 5.79 22.12 7.74
C GLY A 66 5.47 21.18 6.58
N ASN A 67 4.56 21.57 5.68
CA ASN A 67 4.21 20.77 4.50
C ASN A 67 5.41 20.55 3.57
N LEU A 68 6.23 21.60 3.34
CA LEU A 68 7.39 21.52 2.46
C LEU A 68 8.44 20.56 3.01
N VAL A 69 8.77 20.68 4.30
CA VAL A 69 9.73 19.80 4.97
C VAL A 69 9.22 18.35 4.98
N ALA A 70 7.92 18.15 5.22
CA ALA A 70 7.30 16.82 5.20
C ALA A 70 7.48 16.11 3.85
N ILE A 71 7.47 16.83 2.73
CA ILE A 71 7.66 16.22 1.40
C ILE A 71 9.15 16.07 1.07
N MET A 72 9.95 17.10 1.35
CA MET A 72 11.34 17.15 0.87
C MET A 72 12.29 16.25 1.66
N VAL A 73 12.13 16.16 2.99
CA VAL A 73 13.06 15.38 3.83
C VAL A 73 13.01 13.88 3.50
N PRO A 74 11.85 13.22 3.41
CA PRO A 74 11.80 11.81 3.02
C PRO A 74 12.41 11.57 1.63
N ILE A 75 12.21 12.49 0.67
CA ILE A 75 12.82 12.37 -0.67
C ILE A 75 14.35 12.43 -0.57
N LEU A 76 14.88 13.38 0.20
CA LEU A 76 16.32 13.55 0.38
C LEU A 76 16.99 12.38 1.11
N ILE A 77 16.26 11.64 1.94
CA ILE A 77 16.77 10.43 2.59
C ILE A 77 16.62 9.22 1.66
N LEU A 78 15.43 9.04 1.07
CA LEU A 78 15.06 7.87 0.29
C LEU A 78 15.83 7.77 -1.03
N VAL A 79 15.95 8.87 -1.79
CA VAL A 79 16.55 8.85 -3.13
C VAL A 79 18.03 8.47 -3.06
N PRO A 80 18.89 9.13 -2.26
CA PRO A 80 20.30 8.74 -2.16
C PRO A 80 20.49 7.34 -1.58
N ALA A 81 19.74 6.98 -0.54
CA ALA A 81 19.86 5.65 0.07
C ALA A 81 19.47 4.53 -0.90
N SER A 82 18.43 4.74 -1.73
CA SER A 82 18.01 3.77 -2.74
C SER A 82 18.97 3.69 -3.94
N LEU A 83 19.74 4.76 -4.21
CA LEU A 83 20.78 4.74 -5.24
C LEU A 83 22.08 4.08 -4.75
N LEU A 84 22.43 4.25 -3.47
CA LEU A 84 23.64 3.66 -2.87
C LEU A 84 23.43 2.19 -2.49
N TYR A 85 22.26 1.86 -1.93
CA TYR A 85 21.92 0.53 -1.43
C TYR A 85 20.55 0.09 -1.96
N PRO A 86 20.46 -0.34 -3.23
CA PRO A 86 19.20 -0.70 -3.84
C PRO A 86 18.66 -2.04 -3.32
N ASP A 87 17.45 -2.04 -2.78
CA ASP A 87 16.71 -3.27 -2.47
C ASP A 87 15.88 -3.62 -3.72
N ASN A 88 16.33 -4.59 -4.52
CA ASN A 88 15.61 -5.07 -5.71
C ASN A 88 14.40 -5.93 -5.31
N TYR A 89 13.37 -5.31 -4.76
CA TYR A 89 12.17 -6.04 -4.33
C TYR A 89 11.23 -6.31 -5.51
N ASP A 90 10.82 -7.57 -5.66
CA ASP A 90 9.81 -7.98 -6.64
C ASP A 90 8.54 -8.44 -5.94
N TRP A 91 7.40 -7.86 -6.34
CA TRP A 91 6.04 -8.14 -5.86
C TRP A 91 5.52 -9.53 -6.30
N ALA A 92 6.42 -10.51 -6.45
CA ALA A 92 6.11 -11.85 -6.94
C ALA A 92 5.23 -12.61 -5.96
N GLU A 93 5.54 -12.55 -4.66
CA GLU A 93 4.75 -13.19 -3.60
C GLU A 93 3.33 -12.65 -3.53
N THR A 94 3.15 -11.32 -3.62
CA THR A 94 1.81 -10.71 -3.62
C THR A 94 0.99 -11.06 -4.86
N ARG A 95 1.64 -11.29 -6.02
CA ARG A 95 0.95 -11.76 -7.22
C ARG A 95 0.53 -13.23 -7.12
N ALA A 96 1.29 -14.04 -6.39
CA ALA A 96 0.97 -15.45 -6.18
C ALA A 96 -0.29 -15.67 -5.34
N ILE A 97 -0.65 -14.73 -4.45
CA ILE A 97 -1.88 -14.79 -3.63
C ILE A 97 -3.16 -14.70 -4.49
N GLN A 98 -3.06 -14.08 -5.68
CA GLN A 98 -4.19 -13.82 -6.56
C GLN A 98 -4.35 -14.87 -7.68
N ALA A 99 -3.50 -15.90 -7.69
CA ALA A 99 -3.61 -16.99 -8.64
C ALA A 99 -4.81 -17.88 -8.26
N PRO A 100 -5.70 -18.23 -9.20
CA PRO A 100 -6.69 -19.28 -8.97
C PRO A 100 -5.98 -20.57 -8.59
N ASP A 101 -6.52 -21.31 -7.62
CA ASP A 101 -6.11 -22.69 -7.37
C ASP A 101 -6.46 -23.54 -8.60
N GLU A 102 -5.55 -23.64 -9.56
CA GLU A 102 -5.63 -24.71 -10.56
C GLU A 102 -5.33 -26.02 -9.83
N ILE A 103 -6.40 -26.72 -9.44
CA ILE A 103 -6.31 -28.11 -9.01
C ILE A 103 -5.86 -28.91 -10.24
N ASP A 104 -4.56 -29.21 -10.31
CA ASP A 104 -3.99 -30.15 -11.30
C ASP A 104 -4.65 -31.53 -11.09
N LEU A 105 -5.63 -31.88 -11.93
CA LEU A 105 -6.24 -33.21 -11.99
C LEU A 105 -5.51 -34.17 -12.94
N ASP A 106 -4.35 -33.80 -13.48
CA ASP A 106 -3.60 -34.66 -14.40
C ASP A 106 -2.45 -35.38 -13.68
N MET A 107 -2.82 -36.42 -12.92
CA MET A 107 -1.88 -37.49 -12.58
C MET A 107 -2.02 -38.60 -13.63
N PRO A 108 -1.08 -38.77 -14.58
CA PRO A 108 -1.10 -39.94 -15.44
C PRO A 108 -0.80 -41.18 -14.61
N ALA A 109 -1.76 -42.10 -14.66
CA ALA A 109 -1.69 -43.43 -14.10
C ALA A 109 -0.48 -44.23 -14.61
N GLU A 110 0.03 -45.08 -13.71
CA GLU A 110 0.59 -46.40 -14.00
C GLU A 110 1.98 -46.47 -14.66
N LYS A 111 2.98 -46.84 -13.85
CA LYS A 111 3.69 -48.13 -13.96
C LYS A 111 4.55 -48.34 -12.72
N ALA A 112 4.01 -49.10 -11.76
CA ALA A 112 4.79 -49.75 -10.73
C ALA A 112 5.03 -51.19 -11.18
N GLU A 113 6.31 -51.56 -11.38
CA GLU A 113 6.72 -52.97 -11.42
C GLU A 113 7.41 -53.35 -10.09
N PRO A 114 7.33 -54.63 -9.69
CA PRO A 114 7.20 -55.01 -8.29
C PRO A 114 8.52 -55.47 -7.66
N GLY A 115 8.73 -55.12 -6.39
CA GLY A 115 9.79 -55.66 -5.54
C GLY A 115 9.26 -55.87 -4.12
N THR A 116 9.40 -57.10 -3.65
CA THR A 116 8.81 -57.77 -2.48
C THR A 116 9.10 -57.14 -1.10
N PRO A 117 8.28 -57.47 -0.07
CA PRO A 117 8.27 -56.88 1.27
C PRO A 117 9.23 -57.60 2.22
N ASP A 118 9.66 -56.91 3.29
CA ASP A 118 10.28 -57.36 4.56
C ASP A 118 11.16 -56.17 5.01
N ASP A 119 10.98 -55.44 6.11
CA ASP A 119 10.74 -55.84 7.49
C ASP A 119 10.01 -54.73 8.27
N VAL A 120 8.96 -55.11 9.00
CA VAL A 120 8.38 -54.36 10.12
C VAL A 120 8.93 -54.95 11.41
N GLU A 121 9.38 -54.09 12.34
CA GLU A 121 9.58 -54.26 13.81
C GLU A 121 10.92 -53.60 14.21
N LYS A 122 11.07 -52.84 15.30
CA LYS A 122 10.36 -52.80 16.58
C LYS A 122 10.87 -51.61 17.43
N ALA A 123 9.98 -51.16 18.33
CA ALA A 123 10.23 -50.59 19.67
C ALA A 123 10.94 -49.22 19.78
N GLY A 124 10.53 -48.26 20.61
CA GLY A 124 9.52 -48.20 21.69
C GLY A 124 9.98 -47.23 22.81
N SER A 125 9.02 -46.53 23.46
CA SER A 125 9.09 -45.88 24.80
C SER A 125 10.12 -44.75 25.05
N ASP A 126 9.93 -43.70 25.86
CA ASP A 126 8.90 -43.30 26.83
C ASP A 126 9.13 -41.83 27.27
N LYS A 127 8.02 -41.13 27.57
CA LYS A 127 7.76 -40.16 28.68
C LYS A 127 8.39 -38.74 28.78
N ALA A 128 7.44 -37.78 28.73
CA ALA A 128 7.09 -36.79 29.77
C ALA A 128 7.84 -35.43 29.89
N SER A 129 7.14 -34.38 29.44
CA SER A 129 6.78 -33.12 30.14
C SER A 129 7.85 -32.33 30.93
N HIS A 130 8.19 -31.13 30.44
CA HIS A 130 8.25 -29.94 31.30
C HIS A 130 8.09 -28.61 30.52
N ASP A 131 7.38 -27.71 31.18
CA ASP A 131 6.97 -26.34 30.86
C ASP A 131 8.14 -25.32 30.79
N GLY A 132 7.98 -24.23 30.03
CA GLY A 132 8.75 -22.98 30.22
C GLY A 132 9.76 -22.53 29.14
N GLN A 133 9.28 -21.69 28.20
CA GLN A 133 9.87 -20.46 27.62
C GLN A 133 11.34 -20.34 27.10
N VAL A 134 11.42 -19.76 25.89
CA VAL A 134 12.52 -19.02 25.23
C VAL A 134 13.71 -19.80 24.69
N VAL A 135 13.67 -20.22 23.42
CA VAL A 135 14.85 -20.19 22.53
C VAL A 135 14.40 -19.96 21.07
N VAL A 136 15.04 -18.98 20.43
CA VAL A 136 15.01 -18.74 18.98
C VAL A 136 15.44 -20.01 18.24
N THR A 137 14.58 -20.55 17.38
CA THR A 137 15.00 -21.50 16.35
C THR A 137 14.34 -21.12 15.04
N LEU A 138 14.93 -20.11 14.40
CA LEU A 138 14.98 -20.07 12.94
C LEU A 138 15.79 -21.29 12.51
N GLU A 139 15.13 -22.32 12.00
CA GLU A 139 15.50 -23.03 10.76
C GLU A 139 14.70 -24.31 10.62
N ASN A 140 14.32 -24.58 9.37
CA ASN A 140 13.91 -25.86 8.83
C ASN A 140 12.43 -26.26 8.95
N ASN A 141 11.57 -25.49 8.28
CA ASN A 141 10.43 -26.10 7.58
C ASN A 141 10.37 -25.56 6.15
N GLN A 142 11.32 -26.02 5.31
CA GLN A 142 11.13 -26.08 3.87
C GLN A 142 9.99 -27.06 3.59
N SER A 143 8.74 -26.64 3.83
CA SER A 143 7.60 -27.25 3.17
C SER A 143 7.56 -26.67 1.76
N ALA A 144 7.84 -27.55 0.80
CA ALA A 144 7.81 -27.29 -0.62
C ALA A 144 6.47 -26.67 -1.03
N ALA A 145 6.43 -25.34 -1.14
CA ALA A 145 5.40 -24.66 -1.91
C ALA A 145 5.63 -25.03 -3.40
N PRO A 146 4.61 -25.50 -4.13
CA PRO A 146 4.76 -25.83 -5.53
C PRO A 146 5.18 -24.56 -6.28
N LYS A 147 6.30 -24.64 -7.02
CA LYS A 147 6.77 -23.57 -7.89
C LYS A 147 5.83 -23.44 -9.09
N HIS A 148 4.69 -22.79 -8.92
CA HIS A 148 3.87 -22.36 -10.04
C HIS A 148 4.59 -21.22 -10.76
N LYS A 149 5.13 -21.53 -11.94
CA LYS A 149 5.75 -20.56 -12.84
C LYS A 149 4.64 -19.75 -13.49
N HIS A 150 4.23 -18.67 -12.85
CA HIS A 150 3.32 -17.71 -13.46
C HIS A 150 4.04 -17.06 -14.65
N VAL A 151 3.66 -17.44 -15.87
CA VAL A 151 3.98 -16.64 -17.05
C VAL A 151 3.18 -15.36 -16.89
N ALA A 152 3.85 -14.21 -16.79
CA ALA A 152 3.17 -12.93 -16.70
C ALA A 152 2.20 -12.81 -17.88
N PRO A 153 0.94 -12.38 -17.68
CA PRO A 153 0.06 -12.09 -18.81
C PRO A 153 0.78 -11.05 -19.68
N VAL A 154 0.97 -11.37 -20.97
CA VAL A 154 1.64 -10.49 -21.92
C VAL A 154 0.84 -9.20 -21.99
N LEU A 155 1.33 -8.18 -21.30
CA LEU A 155 0.62 -6.93 -21.12
C LEU A 155 0.65 -6.18 -22.44
N ASP A 156 -0.54 -5.90 -22.96
CA ASP A 156 -0.72 -5.34 -24.30
C ASP A 156 -0.18 -3.89 -24.33
N HIS A 157 0.99 -3.69 -24.94
CA HIS A 157 1.77 -2.44 -24.87
C HIS A 157 0.98 -1.19 -25.28
N LYS A 158 -0.07 -1.33 -26.10
CA LYS A 158 -0.95 -0.21 -26.46
C LYS A 158 -1.81 0.26 -25.28
N LYS A 159 -2.32 -0.67 -24.48
CA LYS A 159 -3.13 -0.39 -23.28
C LYS A 159 -2.26 0.21 -22.18
N GLU A 160 -1.03 -0.29 -22.01
CA GLU A 160 -0.04 0.26 -21.08
C GLU A 160 0.31 1.71 -21.42
N ARG A 161 0.61 1.98 -22.69
CA ARG A 161 0.97 3.33 -23.16
C ARG A 161 -0.20 4.29 -22.97
N PHE A 162 -1.42 3.86 -23.30
CA PHE A 162 -2.61 4.67 -23.08
C PHE A 162 -2.82 4.99 -21.60
N ALA A 163 -2.76 3.98 -20.72
CA ALA A 163 -2.90 4.18 -19.27
C ALA A 163 -1.81 5.10 -18.70
N THR A 164 -0.57 4.94 -19.17
CA THR A 164 0.56 5.78 -18.73
C THR A 164 0.39 7.23 -19.17
N ILE A 165 0.07 7.47 -20.45
CA ILE A 165 -0.15 8.83 -20.99
C ILE A 165 -1.33 9.50 -20.28
N PHE A 166 -2.43 8.77 -20.11
CA PHE A 166 -3.61 9.27 -19.41
C PHE A 166 -3.29 9.63 -17.95
N SER A 167 -2.57 8.76 -17.24
CA SER A 167 -2.13 9.01 -15.87
C SER A 167 -1.23 10.23 -15.75
N ILE A 168 -0.25 10.39 -16.65
CA ILE A 168 0.63 11.57 -16.67
C ILE A 168 -0.17 12.84 -16.98
N CYS A 169 -1.04 12.80 -18.00
CA CYS A 169 -1.87 13.94 -18.39
C CYS A 169 -2.79 14.38 -17.24
N LEU A 170 -3.47 13.43 -16.61
CA LEU A 170 -4.35 13.69 -15.46
C LEU A 170 -3.55 14.21 -14.26
N SER A 171 -2.37 13.66 -14.00
CA SER A 171 -1.49 14.12 -12.93
C SER A 171 -1.05 15.57 -13.15
N VAL A 172 -0.61 15.92 -14.36
CA VAL A 172 -0.22 17.31 -14.69
C VAL A 172 -1.43 18.25 -14.60
N LEU A 173 -2.58 17.83 -15.10
CA LEU A 173 -3.82 18.61 -15.04
C LEU A 173 -4.23 18.89 -13.58
N LEU A 174 -4.24 17.87 -12.73
CA LEU A 174 -4.74 17.99 -11.36
C LEU A 174 -3.71 18.57 -10.38
N ILE A 175 -2.42 18.28 -10.55
CA ILE A 175 -1.36 18.72 -9.62
C ILE A 175 -0.81 20.09 -10.01
N LEU A 176 -0.66 20.38 -11.30
CA LEU A 176 -0.03 21.62 -11.75
C LEU A 176 -1.07 22.64 -12.22
N ILE A 177 -1.94 22.25 -13.16
CA ILE A 177 -2.85 23.19 -13.82
C ILE A 177 -3.95 23.65 -12.86
N MET A 178 -4.55 22.76 -12.08
CA MET A 178 -5.62 23.10 -11.13
C MET A 178 -5.18 24.13 -10.07
N PRO A 179 -4.07 23.94 -9.32
CA PRO A 179 -3.59 24.96 -8.39
C PRO A 179 -3.12 26.23 -9.11
N ALA A 180 -2.51 26.11 -10.29
CA ALA A 180 -2.11 27.29 -11.06
C ALA A 180 -3.33 28.15 -11.46
N LEU A 181 -4.42 27.54 -11.93
CA LEU A 181 -5.68 28.24 -12.22
C LEU A 181 -6.25 28.95 -11.00
N MET A 182 -6.05 28.39 -9.80
CA MET A 182 -6.46 29.04 -8.55
C MET A 182 -5.63 30.29 -8.22
N CYS A 183 -4.32 30.23 -8.49
CA CYS A 183 -3.36 31.30 -8.16
C CYS A 183 -3.26 32.43 -9.19
N ILE A 184 -3.73 32.23 -10.43
CA ILE A 184 -3.68 33.26 -11.50
C ILE A 184 -4.48 34.53 -11.13
N PRO A 185 -5.76 34.44 -10.73
CA PRO A 185 -6.52 35.63 -10.33
C PRO A 185 -6.10 36.11 -8.93
N ARG A 186 -5.45 37.27 -8.88
CA ARG A 186 -5.05 37.93 -7.63
C ARG A 186 -6.23 38.45 -6.80
N ILE A 187 -7.36 38.72 -7.46
CA ILE A 187 -8.63 39.16 -6.86
C ILE A 187 -9.75 38.39 -7.57
N TRP A 188 -10.48 37.56 -6.83
CA TRP A 188 -11.60 36.77 -7.36
C TRP A 188 -12.90 37.58 -7.37
N SER A 189 -13.68 37.44 -8.43
CA SER A 189 -15.09 37.85 -8.40
C SER A 189 -15.90 36.89 -7.52
N VAL A 190 -16.94 37.37 -6.86
CA VAL A 190 -17.83 36.54 -6.02
C VAL A 190 -18.39 35.36 -6.82
N GLY A 191 -18.77 35.59 -8.08
CA GLY A 191 -19.27 34.53 -8.97
C GLY A 191 -18.20 33.49 -9.32
N GLY A 192 -16.97 33.92 -9.63
CA GLY A 192 -15.87 33.01 -9.95
C GLY A 192 -15.50 32.11 -8.77
N LEU A 193 -15.39 32.70 -7.57
CA LEU A 193 -15.08 31.94 -6.36
C LEU A 193 -16.20 30.94 -6.04
N THR A 194 -17.46 31.37 -6.14
CA THR A 194 -18.62 30.50 -5.90
C THR A 194 -18.65 29.31 -6.86
N ALA A 195 -18.43 29.54 -8.15
CA ALA A 195 -18.38 28.48 -9.15
C ALA A 195 -17.25 27.48 -8.88
N TRP A 196 -16.05 27.99 -8.56
CA TRP A 196 -14.90 27.15 -8.24
C TRP A 196 -15.13 26.27 -7.01
N THR A 197 -15.60 26.88 -5.92
CA THR A 197 -15.93 26.14 -4.69
C THR A 197 -17.02 25.10 -4.93
N ALA A 198 -18.06 25.41 -5.72
CA ALA A 198 -19.10 24.46 -6.08
C ALA A 198 -18.56 23.26 -6.87
N ILE A 199 -17.63 23.48 -7.82
CA ILE A 199 -16.97 22.41 -8.57
C ILE A 199 -16.19 21.49 -7.63
N ILE A 200 -15.41 22.05 -6.70
CA ILE A 200 -14.62 21.26 -5.74
C ILE A 200 -15.55 20.43 -4.84
N ILE A 201 -16.61 21.04 -4.30
CA ILE A 201 -17.58 20.34 -3.46
C ILE A 201 -18.27 19.21 -4.24
N GLY A 202 -18.74 19.48 -5.46
CA GLY A 202 -19.36 18.46 -6.31
C GLY A 202 -18.42 17.29 -6.61
N TRP A 203 -17.16 17.60 -6.95
CA TRP A 203 -16.13 16.59 -7.15
C TRP A 203 -15.85 15.75 -5.88
N MET A 204 -15.80 16.39 -4.70
CA MET A 204 -15.60 15.67 -3.44
C MET A 204 -16.71 14.65 -3.17
N PHE A 205 -17.98 14.99 -3.44
CA PHE A 205 -19.10 14.05 -3.30
C PHE A 205 -19.04 12.90 -4.32
N CYS A 206 -18.76 13.20 -5.59
CA CYS A 206 -18.61 12.17 -6.62
C CYS A 206 -17.46 11.20 -6.30
N SER A 207 -16.33 11.73 -5.85
CA SER A 207 -15.17 10.93 -5.43
C SER A 207 -15.49 10.05 -4.22
N ALA A 208 -16.09 10.62 -3.17
CA ALA A 208 -16.50 9.87 -1.99
C ALA A 208 -17.49 8.75 -2.33
N ALA A 209 -18.50 9.03 -3.17
CA ALA A 209 -19.45 8.03 -3.62
C ALA A 209 -18.76 6.90 -4.40
N THR A 210 -17.82 7.23 -5.28
CA THR A 210 -17.08 6.22 -6.06
C THR A 210 -16.24 5.32 -5.16
N VAL A 211 -15.50 5.89 -4.21
CA VAL A 211 -14.63 5.12 -3.28
C VAL A 211 -15.44 4.25 -2.32
N VAL A 212 -16.67 4.65 -1.95
CA VAL A 212 -17.53 3.85 -1.08
C VAL A 212 -18.29 2.78 -1.86
N VAL A 213 -18.87 3.13 -3.01
CA VAL A 213 -19.75 2.21 -3.76
C VAL A 213 -18.94 1.18 -4.53
N TRP A 214 -17.80 1.56 -5.12
CA TRP A 214 -17.05 0.66 -6.00
C TRP A 214 -16.54 -0.61 -5.29
N PRO A 215 -15.88 -0.53 -4.11
CA PRO A 215 -15.45 -1.73 -3.38
C PRO A 215 -16.63 -2.60 -2.93
N VAL A 216 -17.77 -2.00 -2.59
CA VAL A 216 -18.99 -2.72 -2.18
C VAL A 216 -19.59 -3.50 -3.34
N VAL A 217 -19.60 -2.90 -4.54
CA VAL A 217 -20.08 -3.56 -5.76
C VAL A 217 -19.16 -4.70 -6.17
N GLU A 218 -17.84 -4.50 -6.09
CA GLU A 218 -16.86 -5.54 -6.42
C GLU A 218 -16.93 -6.73 -5.44
N SER A 219 -17.06 -6.46 -4.14
CA SER A 219 -17.11 -7.49 -3.09
C SER A 219 -18.47 -8.16 -2.91
N ARG A 220 -19.48 -7.80 -3.73
CA ARG A 220 -20.87 -8.25 -3.53
C ARG A 220 -21.05 -9.77 -3.53
N SER A 221 -20.31 -10.50 -4.35
CA SER A 221 -20.40 -11.98 -4.41
C SER A 221 -19.82 -12.61 -3.16
N THR A 222 -18.64 -12.16 -2.72
CA THR A 222 -18.00 -12.65 -1.49
C THR A 222 -18.84 -12.33 -0.26
N LEU A 223 -19.42 -11.14 -0.20
CA LEU A 223 -20.34 -10.74 0.88
C LEU A 223 -21.60 -11.63 0.90
N PHE A 224 -22.12 -11.98 -0.28
CA PHE A 224 -23.27 -12.89 -0.39
C PHE A 224 -22.90 -14.32 0.03
N ASP A 225 -21.73 -14.81 -0.34
CA ASP A 225 -21.25 -16.15 0.06
C ASP A 225 -21.09 -16.24 1.58
N ILE A 226 -20.46 -15.24 2.22
CA ILE A 226 -20.33 -15.16 3.68
C ILE A 226 -21.72 -15.07 4.35
N ALA A 227 -22.61 -14.22 3.84
CA ALA A 227 -23.96 -14.07 4.38
C ALA A 227 -24.77 -15.37 4.26
N SER A 228 -24.64 -16.08 3.14
CA SER A 228 -25.30 -17.36 2.92
C SER A 228 -24.73 -18.48 3.80
N GLY A 229 -23.41 -18.47 4.05
CA GLY A 229 -22.74 -19.37 4.99
C GLY A 229 -23.17 -19.14 6.44
N ILE A 230 -23.23 -17.88 6.88
CA ILE A 230 -23.75 -17.51 8.20
C ILE A 230 -25.22 -17.93 8.36
N PHE A 231 -26.04 -17.71 7.33
CA PHE A 231 -27.44 -18.13 7.34
C PHE A 231 -27.59 -19.66 7.36
N GLY A 232 -26.74 -20.38 6.64
CA GLY A 232 -26.69 -21.85 6.66
C GLY A 232 -26.33 -22.41 8.03
N ASP A 233 -25.36 -21.78 8.72
CA ASP A 233 -24.92 -22.17 10.06
C ASP A 233 -26.00 -21.87 11.12
N LEU A 234 -26.67 -20.72 11.02
CA LEU A 234 -27.81 -20.35 11.87
C LEU A 234 -29.06 -21.23 11.67
N THR A 235 -29.28 -21.73 10.45
CA THR A 235 -30.46 -22.55 10.12
C THR A 235 -30.21 -24.06 10.23
N GLY A 236 -29.01 -24.47 10.67
CA GLY A 236 -28.67 -25.88 10.91
C GLY A 236 -28.61 -26.75 9.64
N ARG A 237 -28.63 -26.15 8.46
CA ARG A 237 -28.50 -26.86 7.18
C ARG A 237 -27.03 -26.91 6.77
N ARG A 238 -26.26 -27.82 7.36
CA ARG A 238 -24.95 -28.20 6.81
C ARG A 238 -25.16 -28.93 5.48
N LYS A 239 -24.62 -28.38 4.40
CA LYS A 239 -24.22 -29.15 3.22
C LYS A 239 -22.71 -29.35 3.29
#